data_AF-A0A3C1WWP8-F1
#
_entry.id   AF-A0A3C1WWP8-F1
#
_cell.length_a   1.000
_cell.length_b   1.000
_cell.length_c   1.000
_cell.angle_alpha   90.00
_cell.angle_beta   90.00
_cell.angle_gamma   90.00
#
_symmetry.space_group_name_H-M   'P 1'
#
loop_
_entity.id
_entity.type
_entity.pdbx_description
1 polymer ?
#
loop_
_entity_poly.entity_id
_entity_poly.type
_entity_poly.pdbx_seq_one_letter_code
_entity_poly.pdbx_strand_id
1 'polypeptide(L)'
;AILLCWAIPAGISGGAQYQHDIFWGQTANRMVNSFAHNRPQWWYLEMAPLLIFPWFFVPSFWKLIFQRSSKRLSEGLKFSMAWFFPVFIAFSFISGKQVHYLLPIYPALTLMIASEFDRIKKILWYDHAAIALPLLAVGSVFYYLNESHHINDLAPWMNSLPIQNSFILVLGALLLFIWKVEDTISFLWKLVAANILVISILFLGVIYQTGNAYDLREVSRQIKVIEAKGLPLAYLG
;
A
#
# COMPACT_ATOMS: atom_id res chain seq x y z
N ALA A 1 -3.09 -30.18 7.13
CA ALA A 1 -3.31 -31.48 6.45
C ALA A 1 -3.39 -31.31 4.92
N ILE A 2 -4.35 -30.55 4.40
CA ILE A 2 -4.62 -30.44 2.95
C ILE A 2 -3.40 -29.99 2.11
N LEU A 3 -2.68 -28.93 2.52
CA LEU A 3 -1.50 -28.47 1.78
C LEU A 3 -0.37 -29.51 1.75
N LEU A 4 -0.19 -30.27 2.83
CA LEU A 4 0.85 -31.30 2.93
C LEU A 4 0.52 -32.53 2.08
N CYS A 5 -0.76 -32.86 1.90
CA CYS A 5 -1.20 -33.94 1.01
C CYS A 5 -0.77 -33.72 -0.45
N TRP A 6 -0.55 -32.47 -0.86
CA TRP A 6 0.01 -32.13 -2.17
C TRP A 6 1.52 -31.88 -2.12
N ALA A 7 2.00 -31.10 -1.15
CA ALA A 7 3.40 -30.70 -1.07
C ALA A 7 4.36 -31.88 -0.84
N ILE A 8 3.93 -32.91 -0.09
CA ILE A 8 4.75 -34.09 0.18
C ILE A 8 4.97 -34.92 -1.10
N PRO A 9 3.92 -35.35 -1.84
CA PRO A 9 4.11 -36.02 -3.13
C PRO A 9 4.91 -35.18 -4.14
N ALA A 10 4.62 -33.89 -4.24
CA ALA A 10 5.34 -32.99 -5.16
C ALA A 10 6.84 -32.91 -4.82
N GLY A 11 7.18 -32.79 -3.52
CA GLY A 11 8.57 -32.83 -3.05
C GLY A 11 9.28 -34.13 -3.41
N ILE A 12 8.62 -35.27 -3.18
CA ILE A 12 9.17 -36.60 -3.51
C ILE A 12 9.40 -36.73 -5.02
N SER A 13 8.45 -36.32 -5.85
CA SER A 13 8.55 -36.41 -7.32
C SER A 13 9.55 -35.42 -7.94
N GLY A 14 9.77 -34.26 -7.32
CA GLY A 14 10.66 -33.21 -7.84
C GLY A 14 12.15 -33.39 -7.52
N GLY A 15 12.51 -34.39 -6.71
CA GLY A 15 13.89 -34.67 -6.30
C GLY A 15 14.38 -33.81 -5.13
N ALA A 16 15.56 -34.14 -4.61
CA ALA A 16 16.07 -33.61 -3.34
C ALA A 16 16.18 -32.07 -3.30
N GLN A 17 16.61 -31.46 -4.41
CA GLN A 17 16.74 -30.00 -4.52
C GLN A 17 15.36 -29.32 -4.46
N TYR A 18 14.39 -29.80 -5.24
CA TYR A 18 13.04 -29.26 -5.24
C TYR A 18 12.33 -29.45 -3.89
N GLN A 19 12.51 -30.62 -3.27
CA GLN A 19 11.99 -30.90 -1.93
C GLN A 19 12.58 -29.95 -0.89
N HIS A 20 13.89 -29.73 -0.92
CA HIS A 20 14.52 -28.74 -0.05
C HIS A 20 13.93 -27.34 -0.30
N ASP A 21 13.77 -26.93 -1.55
CA ASP A 21 13.32 -25.58 -1.89
C ASP A 21 11.86 -25.30 -1.53
N ILE A 22 10.95 -26.27 -1.73
CA ILE A 22 9.52 -26.12 -1.42
C ILE A 22 9.23 -26.10 0.09
N PHE A 23 9.99 -26.86 0.89
CA PHE A 23 9.79 -26.92 2.34
C PHE A 23 10.67 -25.93 3.11
N TRP A 24 11.83 -25.57 2.58
CA TRP A 24 12.85 -24.82 3.31
C TRP A 24 13.48 -23.68 2.51
N GLY A 25 14.09 -23.98 1.35
CA GLY A 25 14.96 -23.06 0.62
C GLY A 25 14.30 -21.74 0.19
N GLN A 26 13.04 -21.76 -0.23
CA GLN A 26 12.31 -20.54 -0.63
C GLN A 26 11.74 -19.75 0.56
N THR A 27 11.43 -20.42 1.67
CA THR A 27 10.78 -19.79 2.84
C THR A 27 11.81 -19.29 3.84
N ALA A 28 12.83 -20.08 4.20
CA ALA A 28 13.85 -19.72 5.18
C ALA A 28 14.77 -18.58 4.69
N ASN A 29 15.24 -18.65 3.45
CA ASN A 29 16.13 -17.62 2.88
C ASN A 29 15.42 -16.26 2.72
N ARG A 30 14.12 -16.25 2.36
CA ARG A 30 13.32 -15.02 2.27
C ARG A 30 12.93 -14.44 3.63
N MET A 31 12.88 -15.28 4.68
CA MET A 31 12.54 -14.81 6.02
C MET A 31 13.71 -14.12 6.73
N VAL A 32 14.93 -14.66 6.62
CA VAL A 32 16.08 -14.18 7.41
C VAL A 32 16.95 -13.17 6.66
N ASN A 33 17.29 -13.43 5.39
CA ASN A 33 18.16 -12.57 4.59
C ASN A 33 17.61 -12.46 3.16
N SER A 34 16.50 -11.73 3.01
CA SER A 34 15.95 -11.52 1.67
C SER A 34 16.91 -10.71 0.80
N PHE A 35 17.40 -11.31 -0.29
CA PHE A 35 18.26 -10.66 -1.28
C PHE A 35 17.59 -9.45 -1.96
N ALA A 36 16.25 -9.45 -2.03
CA ALA A 36 15.45 -8.35 -2.58
C ALA A 36 14.41 -7.88 -1.54
N HIS A 37 14.05 -6.60 -1.53
CA HIS A 37 13.06 -6.04 -0.58
C HIS A 37 13.43 -6.20 0.89
N ASN A 38 14.74 -6.16 1.22
CA ASN A 38 15.17 -6.06 2.60
C ASN A 38 14.78 -4.68 3.16
N ARG A 39 13.93 -4.67 4.18
CA ARG A 39 13.37 -3.46 4.78
C ARG A 39 13.48 -3.51 6.30
N PRO A 40 13.65 -2.37 6.98
CA PRO A 40 13.77 -2.34 8.44
C PRO A 40 12.52 -2.90 9.13
N GLN A 41 12.66 -3.28 10.41
CA GLN A 41 11.58 -3.91 11.17
C GLN A 41 10.34 -3.00 11.33
N TRP A 42 10.53 -1.68 11.32
CA TRP A 42 9.48 -0.67 11.44
C TRP A 42 8.92 -0.20 10.09
N TRP A 43 9.31 -0.82 8.96
CA TRP A 43 8.90 -0.37 7.61
C TRP A 43 7.38 -0.30 7.42
N TYR A 44 6.62 -1.24 8.00
CA TYR A 44 5.16 -1.18 7.93
C TYR A 44 4.57 0.02 8.68
N LEU A 45 5.24 0.53 9.72
CA LEU A 45 4.86 1.76 10.41
C LEU A 45 5.16 2.99 9.55
N GLU A 46 6.29 3.02 8.84
CA GLU A 46 6.62 4.08 7.87
C GLU A 46 5.57 4.14 6.74
N MET A 47 5.09 2.97 6.30
CA MET A 47 4.09 2.86 5.24
C MET A 47 2.65 3.08 5.73
N ALA A 48 2.39 3.08 7.05
CA ALA A 48 1.05 3.23 7.61
C ALA A 48 0.25 4.43 7.07
N PRO A 49 0.83 5.64 6.87
CA PRO A 49 0.12 6.78 6.29
C PRO A 49 -0.49 6.50 4.91
N LEU A 50 0.18 5.65 4.12
CA LEU A 50 -0.29 5.22 2.79
C LEU A 50 -1.25 4.03 2.89
N LEU A 51 -0.89 3.02 3.69
CA LEU A 51 -1.60 1.74 3.78
C LEU A 51 -3.01 1.84 4.35
N ILE A 52 -3.21 2.75 5.29
CA ILE A 52 -4.50 2.99 5.93
C ILE A 52 -5.01 4.41 5.63
N PHE A 53 -4.56 5.02 4.54
CA PHE A 53 -5.15 6.28 4.06
C PHE A 53 -6.67 6.08 3.82
N PRO A 54 -7.52 7.08 4.11
CA PRO A 54 -7.26 8.34 4.82
C PRO A 54 -7.30 8.23 6.36
N TRP A 55 -7.65 7.05 6.90
CA TRP A 55 -7.84 6.81 8.33
C TRP A 55 -6.63 7.20 9.19
N PHE A 56 -5.41 7.02 8.67
CA PHE A 56 -4.18 7.44 9.37
C PHE A 56 -4.22 8.90 9.81
N PHE A 57 -4.83 9.79 9.02
CA PHE A 57 -4.76 11.22 9.29
C PHE A 57 -5.88 11.69 10.21
N VAL A 58 -7.01 10.97 10.30
CA VAL A 58 -8.20 11.41 11.04
C VAL A 58 -7.94 11.45 12.56
N PRO A 59 -7.89 12.63 13.21
CA PRO A 59 -7.55 12.69 14.63
C PRO A 59 -8.58 12.05 15.55
N SER A 60 -9.87 12.14 15.21
CA SER A 60 -10.93 11.48 15.97
C SER A 60 -10.79 9.96 15.98
N PHE A 61 -10.17 9.35 14.96
CA PHE A 61 -9.85 7.92 14.94
C PHE A 61 -8.79 7.57 15.99
N TRP A 62 -7.67 8.30 16.04
CA TRP A 62 -6.61 8.07 17.04
C TRP A 62 -7.08 8.34 18.47
N LYS A 63 -7.96 9.32 18.67
CA LYS A 63 -8.55 9.59 20.00
C LYS A 63 -9.25 8.36 20.57
N LEU A 64 -9.84 7.49 19.73
CA LEU A 64 -10.49 6.25 20.20
C LEU A 64 -9.50 5.28 20.86
N ILE A 65 -8.27 5.22 20.32
CA ILE A 65 -7.20 4.34 20.80
C ILE A 65 -6.70 4.81 22.17
N PHE A 66 -6.56 6.12 22.37
CA PHE A 66 -6.04 6.70 23.62
C PHE A 66 -7.11 6.92 24.69
N GLN A 67 -8.39 7.02 24.31
CA GLN A 67 -9.47 7.15 25.27
C GLN A 67 -9.77 5.81 25.94
N ARG A 68 -9.50 5.73 27.25
CA ARG A 68 -9.93 4.60 28.09
C ARG A 68 -11.43 4.38 27.92
N SER A 69 -11.79 3.21 27.38
CA SER A 69 -13.14 2.70 27.48
C SER A 69 -13.33 2.12 28.88
N SER A 70 -14.36 2.55 29.59
CA SER A 70 -14.80 1.89 30.83
C SER A 70 -15.51 0.57 30.57
N LYS A 71 -15.87 0.29 29.30
CA LYS A 71 -16.52 -0.95 28.89
C LYS A 71 -15.48 -2.05 28.71
N ARG A 72 -15.83 -3.26 29.14
CA ARG A 72 -15.07 -4.47 28.85
C ARG A 72 -14.94 -4.65 27.33
N LEU A 73 -13.75 -5.04 26.87
CA LEU A 73 -13.52 -5.37 25.46
C LEU A 73 -14.50 -6.48 25.03
N SER A 74 -15.17 -6.28 23.90
CA SER A 74 -16.03 -7.31 23.30
C SER A 74 -15.19 -8.50 22.85
N GLU A 75 -15.78 -9.70 22.80
CA GLU A 75 -15.07 -10.89 22.32
C GLU A 75 -14.64 -10.74 20.85
N GLY A 76 -15.43 -10.05 20.02
CA GLY A 76 -15.06 -9.75 18.63
C GLY A 76 -13.83 -8.85 18.50
N LEU A 77 -13.69 -7.85 19.38
CA LEU A 77 -12.49 -7.00 19.41
C LEU A 77 -11.27 -7.79 19.89
N LYS A 78 -11.39 -8.60 20.94
CA LYS A 78 -10.30 -9.47 21.41
C LYS A 78 -9.84 -10.43 20.33
N PHE A 79 -10.78 -11.07 19.63
CA PHE A 79 -10.48 -11.96 18.51
C PHE A 79 -9.73 -11.21 17.40
N SER A 80 -10.21 -10.02 17.02
CA SER A 80 -9.58 -9.23 15.96
C SER A 80 -8.17 -8.77 16.35
N MET A 81 -7.95 -8.41 17.62
CA MET A 81 -6.60 -8.10 18.15
C MET A 81 -5.68 -9.33 18.15
N ALA A 82 -6.19 -10.49 18.58
CA ALA A 82 -5.46 -11.75 18.58
C ALA A 82 -5.13 -12.27 17.18
N TRP A 83 -5.87 -11.82 16.16
CA TRP A 83 -5.53 -12.06 14.75
C TRP A 83 -4.51 -11.03 14.24
N PHE A 84 -4.81 -9.74 14.37
CA PHE A 84 -4.00 -8.68 13.76
C PHE A 84 -2.58 -8.61 14.34
N PHE A 85 -2.43 -8.51 15.66
CA PHE A 85 -1.14 -8.21 16.27
C PHE A 85 -0.10 -9.31 16.08
N PRO A 86 -0.39 -10.61 16.31
CA PRO A 86 0.61 -11.65 16.14
C PRO A 86 1.13 -11.73 14.70
N VAL A 87 0.23 -11.61 13.71
CA VAL A 87 0.60 -11.67 12.29
C VAL A 87 1.34 -10.41 11.85
N PHE A 88 0.90 -9.22 12.28
CA PHE A 88 1.60 -7.96 11.99
C PHE A 88 3.01 -7.95 12.57
N ILE A 89 3.17 -8.40 13.83
CA ILE A 89 4.47 -8.49 14.51
C ILE A 89 5.37 -9.50 13.77
N ALA A 90 4.85 -10.69 13.46
CA ALA A 90 5.61 -11.70 12.72
C ALA A 90 6.11 -11.18 11.36
N PHE A 91 5.23 -10.56 10.56
CA PHE A 91 5.62 -9.98 9.27
C PHE A 91 6.58 -8.79 9.42
N SER A 92 6.52 -8.03 10.50
CA SER A 92 7.46 -6.94 10.79
C SER A 92 8.88 -7.46 11.05
N PHE A 93 9.03 -8.67 11.60
CA PHE A 93 10.33 -9.29 11.83
C PHE A 93 10.90 -10.01 10.61
N ILE A 94 10.08 -10.37 9.62
CA ILE A 94 10.54 -10.98 8.36
C ILE A 94 11.33 -9.97 7.52
N SER A 95 12.52 -10.34 7.06
CA SER A 95 13.43 -9.43 6.32
C SER A 95 12.84 -8.96 4.99
N GLY A 96 12.30 -9.87 4.17
CA GLY A 96 11.63 -9.54 2.92
C GLY A 96 10.22 -8.99 3.15
N LYS A 97 10.01 -7.69 2.91
CA LYS A 97 8.71 -7.03 3.15
C LYS A 97 8.11 -6.45 1.88
N GLN A 98 6.83 -6.72 1.67
CA GLN A 98 6.01 -6.07 0.65
C GLN A 98 4.66 -5.67 1.24
N VAL A 99 4.03 -4.65 0.63
CA VAL A 99 2.73 -4.12 1.06
C VAL A 99 1.65 -5.20 1.06
N HIS A 100 1.59 -6.01 0.00
CA HIS A 100 0.52 -6.99 -0.16
C HIS A 100 0.58 -8.16 0.84
N TYR A 101 1.69 -8.35 1.55
CA TYR A 101 1.79 -9.35 2.62
C TYR A 101 0.85 -9.05 3.79
N LEU A 102 0.43 -7.80 3.97
CA LEU A 102 -0.53 -7.43 5.01
C LEU A 102 -2.00 -7.67 4.60
N LEU A 103 -2.30 -7.99 3.33
CA LEU A 103 -3.68 -8.22 2.87
C LEU A 103 -4.50 -9.18 3.77
N PRO A 104 -3.93 -10.31 4.27
CA PRO A 104 -4.68 -11.23 5.13
C PRO A 104 -5.10 -10.66 6.49
N ILE A 105 -4.48 -9.56 6.96
CA ILE A 105 -4.79 -8.95 8.26
C ILE A 105 -5.65 -7.68 8.15
N TYR A 106 -5.91 -7.18 6.94
CA TYR A 106 -6.83 -6.06 6.73
C TYR A 106 -8.24 -6.32 7.29
N PRO A 107 -8.85 -7.52 7.12
CA PRO A 107 -10.16 -7.79 7.70
C PRO A 107 -10.18 -7.63 9.23
N ALA A 108 -9.13 -8.12 9.92
CA ALA A 108 -9.01 -7.96 11.37
C ALA A 108 -8.90 -6.48 11.76
N LEU A 109 -8.10 -5.70 11.02
CA LEU A 109 -8.01 -4.26 11.24
C LEU A 109 -9.37 -3.56 11.03
N THR A 110 -10.09 -3.89 9.95
CA THR A 110 -11.42 -3.32 9.67
C THR A 110 -12.42 -3.63 10.78
N LEU A 111 -12.43 -4.86 11.31
CA LEU A 111 -13.29 -5.24 12.43
C LEU A 111 -12.95 -4.48 13.71
N MET A 112 -11.66 -4.28 14.00
CA MET A 112 -11.22 -3.45 15.14
C MET A 112 -11.73 -2.02 14.98
N ILE A 113 -11.54 -1.42 13.81
CA ILE A 113 -12.01 -0.05 13.53
C ILE A 113 -13.53 0.04 13.69
N ALA A 114 -14.27 -0.87 13.03
CA ALA A 114 -15.73 -0.88 13.05
C ALA A 114 -16.29 -1.03 14.48
N SER A 115 -15.67 -1.88 15.31
CA SER A 115 -16.12 -2.10 16.70
C SER A 115 -16.04 -0.87 17.59
N GLU A 116 -15.16 0.08 17.25
CA GLU A 116 -14.92 1.29 18.03
C GLU A 116 -15.46 2.55 17.34
N PHE A 117 -15.83 2.48 16.06
CA PHE A 117 -16.20 3.64 15.24
C PHE A 117 -17.41 4.41 15.78
N ASP A 118 -18.41 3.70 16.31
CA ASP A 118 -19.62 4.30 16.89
C ASP A 118 -19.36 5.10 18.17
N ARG A 119 -18.16 5.01 18.76
CA ARG A 119 -17.77 5.84 19.90
C ARG A 119 -17.45 7.28 19.48
N ILE A 120 -17.27 7.56 18.18
CA ILE A 120 -17.05 8.91 17.67
C ILE A 120 -18.37 9.68 17.77
N LYS A 121 -18.50 10.51 18.82
CA LYS A 121 -19.72 11.29 19.07
C LYS A 121 -19.88 12.51 18.17
N LYS A 122 -18.76 13.07 17.69
CA LYS A 122 -18.76 14.30 16.92
C LYS A 122 -17.57 14.33 15.98
N ILE A 123 -17.85 14.64 14.71
CA ILE A 123 -16.84 14.98 13.71
C ILE A 123 -16.52 16.46 13.84
N LEU A 124 -15.22 16.79 13.92
CA LEU A 124 -14.76 18.16 14.11
C LEU A 124 -14.09 18.68 12.83
N TRP A 125 -13.90 20.00 12.73
CA TRP A 125 -13.33 20.62 11.52
C TRP A 125 -11.95 20.07 11.17
N TYR A 126 -11.14 19.72 12.18
CA TYR A 126 -9.80 19.17 11.98
C TYR A 126 -9.85 17.74 11.39
N ASP A 127 -10.94 16.98 11.57
CA ASP A 127 -11.09 15.66 10.95
C ASP A 127 -11.25 15.80 9.43
N HIS A 128 -11.97 16.85 9.01
CA HIS A 128 -12.10 17.20 7.61
C HIS A 128 -10.79 17.76 7.04
N ALA A 129 -10.09 18.63 7.79
CA ALA A 129 -8.79 19.16 7.40
C ALA A 129 -7.75 18.04 7.23
N ALA A 130 -7.76 17.04 8.11
CA ALA A 130 -6.83 15.94 8.08
C ALA A 130 -6.93 15.06 6.82
N ILE A 131 -8.09 15.02 6.16
CA ILE A 131 -8.25 14.33 4.87
C ILE A 131 -7.79 15.24 3.73
N ALA A 132 -8.16 16.52 3.79
CA ALA A 132 -7.89 17.48 2.72
C ALA A 132 -6.41 17.87 2.63
N LEU A 133 -5.72 18.06 3.75
CA LEU A 133 -4.33 18.53 3.79
C LEU A 133 -3.35 17.59 3.08
N PRO A 134 -3.37 16.25 3.29
CA PRO A 134 -2.52 15.34 2.52
C PRO A 134 -2.84 15.38 1.02
N LEU A 135 -4.11 15.46 0.62
CA LEU A 135 -4.51 15.55 -0.78
C LEU A 135 -4.03 16.85 -1.43
N LEU A 136 -4.17 17.98 -0.72
CA LEU A 136 -3.62 19.28 -1.14
C LEU A 136 -2.11 19.20 -1.28
N ALA A 137 -1.41 18.64 -0.29
CA ALA A 137 0.05 18.50 -0.32
C ALA A 137 0.51 17.66 -1.51
N VAL A 138 -0.09 16.50 -1.76
CA VAL A 138 0.24 15.64 -2.90
C VAL A 138 -0.07 16.35 -4.22
N GLY A 139 -1.23 17.02 -4.34
CA GLY A 139 -1.59 17.80 -5.52
C GLY A 139 -0.60 18.94 -5.80
N SER A 140 -0.18 19.67 -4.76
CA SER A 140 0.83 20.72 -4.86
C SER A 140 2.21 20.18 -5.23
N VAL A 141 2.60 19.02 -4.69
CA VAL A 141 3.84 18.35 -5.09
C VAL A 141 3.78 17.95 -6.55
N PHE A 142 2.68 17.36 -7.02
CA PHE A 142 2.53 17.00 -8.44
C PHE A 142 2.60 18.23 -9.35
N TYR A 143 2.01 19.36 -8.96
CA TYR A 143 2.13 20.61 -9.69
C TYR A 143 3.58 21.09 -9.74
N TYR A 144 4.27 21.14 -8.59
CA TYR A 144 5.66 21.56 -8.50
C TYR A 144 6.59 20.68 -9.35
N LEU A 145 6.39 19.35 -9.33
CA LEU A 145 7.17 18.40 -10.11
C LEU A 145 6.94 18.56 -11.63
N ASN A 146 5.72 18.92 -12.05
CA ASN A 146 5.42 19.15 -13.46
C ASN A 146 6.08 20.44 -13.98
N GLU A 147 6.05 21.52 -13.19
CA GLU A 147 6.66 22.82 -13.54
C GLU A 147 8.19 22.82 -13.42
N SER A 148 8.74 22.07 -12.46
CA SER A 148 10.18 22.05 -12.19
C SER A 148 10.91 21.11 -13.16
N HIS A 149 11.15 21.59 -14.39
CA HIS A 149 11.83 20.84 -15.45
C HIS A 149 13.24 20.31 -15.09
N HIS A 150 13.86 20.80 -14.01
CA HIS A 150 15.22 20.43 -13.60
C HIS A 150 15.29 19.10 -12.80
N ILE A 151 14.17 18.59 -12.28
CA ILE A 151 14.13 17.32 -11.52
C ILE A 151 14.01 16.12 -12.48
N ASN A 152 13.73 16.38 -13.76
CA ASN A 152 13.28 15.37 -14.72
C ASN A 152 14.39 14.53 -15.36
N ASP A 153 15.66 14.90 -15.18
CA ASP A 153 16.80 14.16 -15.78
C ASP A 153 16.98 12.77 -15.16
N LEU A 154 16.67 12.63 -13.86
CA LEU A 154 16.76 11.34 -13.14
C LEU A 154 15.49 10.49 -13.30
N ALA A 155 14.37 11.10 -13.68
CA ALA A 155 13.09 10.44 -13.79
C ALA A 155 12.28 11.01 -14.98
N PRO A 156 12.67 10.70 -16.24
CA PRO A 156 12.06 11.28 -17.42
C PRO A 156 10.55 11.02 -17.55
N TRP A 157 10.07 9.93 -16.93
CA TRP A 157 8.65 9.57 -16.85
C TRP A 157 7.82 10.62 -16.11
N MET A 158 8.41 11.47 -15.27
CA MET A 158 7.68 12.54 -14.59
C MET A 158 7.14 13.59 -15.56
N ASN A 159 7.79 13.77 -16.72
CA ASN A 159 7.30 14.64 -17.79
C ASN A 159 5.98 14.15 -18.41
N SER A 160 5.67 12.85 -18.29
CA SER A 160 4.41 12.29 -18.81
C SER A 160 3.26 12.38 -17.81
N LEU A 161 3.49 12.92 -16.60
CA LEU A 161 2.42 13.15 -15.64
C LEU A 161 1.55 14.34 -16.08
N PRO A 162 0.24 14.17 -16.25
CA PRO A 162 -0.66 15.29 -16.55
C PRO A 162 -0.75 16.25 -15.38
N ILE A 163 -0.60 17.53 -15.68
CA ILE A 163 -0.84 18.62 -14.73
C ILE A 163 -2.29 18.61 -14.20
N GLN A 164 -3.24 18.05 -14.97
CA GLN A 164 -4.64 17.88 -14.57
C GLN A 164 -4.78 17.08 -13.27
N ASN A 165 -3.89 16.10 -13.01
CA ASN A 165 -3.94 15.31 -11.78
C ASN A 165 -3.75 16.20 -10.54
N SER A 166 -2.87 17.19 -10.63
CA SER A 166 -2.64 18.18 -9.56
C SER A 166 -3.90 18.97 -9.27
N PHE A 167 -4.56 19.49 -10.32
CA PHE A 167 -5.80 20.25 -10.17
C PHE A 167 -6.95 19.39 -9.64
N ILE A 168 -7.08 18.14 -10.09
CA ILE A 168 -8.10 17.20 -9.61
C ILE A 168 -7.89 16.90 -8.12
N LEU A 169 -6.65 16.67 -7.68
CA LEU A 169 -6.33 16.45 -6.27
C LEU A 169 -6.62 17.69 -5.42
N VAL A 170 -6.19 18.88 -5.87
CA VAL A 170 -6.41 20.13 -5.14
C VAL A 170 -7.91 20.46 -5.05
N LEU A 171 -8.62 20.40 -6.18
CA LEU A 171 -10.06 20.65 -6.22
C LEU A 171 -10.82 19.61 -5.39
N GLY A 172 -10.48 18.33 -5.53
CA GLY A 172 -11.07 17.24 -4.74
C GLY A 172 -10.85 17.45 -3.24
N ALA A 173 -9.65 17.89 -2.83
CA ALA A 173 -9.36 18.21 -1.44
C ALA A 173 -10.18 19.39 -0.92
N LEU A 174 -10.35 20.45 -1.72
CA LEU A 174 -11.19 21.61 -1.37
C LEU A 174 -12.66 21.22 -1.26
N LEU A 175 -13.19 20.46 -2.23
CA LEU A 175 -14.56 19.96 -2.22
C LEU A 175 -14.82 19.08 -1.01
N LEU A 176 -13.89 18.15 -0.72
CA LEU A 176 -13.95 17.34 0.49
C LEU A 176 -13.92 18.25 1.72
N PHE A 177 -13.03 19.23 1.82
CA PHE A 177 -12.98 20.12 2.99
C PHE A 177 -14.28 20.91 3.22
N ILE A 178 -14.88 21.45 2.15
CA ILE A 178 -16.12 22.24 2.18
C ILE A 178 -17.33 21.36 2.50
N TRP A 179 -17.35 20.10 2.05
CA TRP A 179 -18.40 19.13 2.37
C TRP A 179 -18.35 18.73 3.86
N LYS A 180 -18.87 19.60 4.73
CA LYS A 180 -18.95 19.35 6.17
C LYS A 180 -20.06 18.33 6.44
N VAL A 181 -19.71 17.30 7.20
CA VAL A 181 -20.62 16.25 7.64
C VAL A 181 -20.58 16.16 9.15
N GLU A 182 -21.73 15.90 9.77
CA GLU A 182 -21.86 15.84 11.23
C GLU A 182 -22.07 14.40 11.72
N ASP A 183 -22.71 13.57 10.90
CA ASP A 183 -22.96 12.17 11.21
C ASP A 183 -21.81 11.26 10.77
N THR A 184 -21.65 10.15 11.49
CA THR A 184 -20.54 9.20 11.29
C THR A 184 -20.66 8.46 9.95
N ILE A 185 -21.87 8.20 9.45
CA ILE A 185 -22.09 7.46 8.19
C ILE A 185 -21.70 8.32 6.99
N SER A 186 -22.12 9.58 6.93
CA SER A 186 -21.70 10.52 5.89
C SER A 186 -20.19 10.78 5.94
N PHE A 187 -19.60 10.78 7.15
CA PHE A 187 -18.15 10.84 7.29
C PHE A 187 -17.44 9.60 6.72
N LEU A 188 -18.01 8.39 6.86
CA LEU A 188 -17.49 7.20 6.16
C LEU A 188 -17.52 7.37 4.65
N TRP A 189 -18.65 7.84 4.08
CA TRP A 189 -18.76 8.10 2.65
C TRP A 189 -17.74 9.11 2.14
N LYS A 190 -17.43 10.12 2.97
CA LYS A 190 -16.36 11.07 2.69
C LYS A 190 -14.97 10.42 2.64
N LEU A 191 -14.65 9.52 3.59
CA LEU A 191 -13.39 8.75 3.58
C LEU A 191 -13.31 7.83 2.34
N VAL A 192 -14.43 7.21 1.96
CA VAL A 192 -14.53 6.39 0.74
C VAL A 192 -14.28 7.23 -0.50
N ALA A 193 -14.91 8.41 -0.61
CA ALA A 193 -14.71 9.33 -1.73
C ALA A 193 -13.24 9.77 -1.85
N ALA A 194 -12.58 10.09 -0.73
CA ALA A 194 -11.16 10.41 -0.70
C ALA A 194 -10.28 9.24 -1.20
N ASN A 195 -10.60 8.01 -0.79
CA ASN A 195 -9.90 6.81 -1.27
C ASN A 195 -10.09 6.59 -2.77
N ILE A 196 -11.33 6.68 -3.27
CA ILE A 196 -11.63 6.53 -4.70
C ILE A 196 -10.88 7.58 -5.52
N LEU A 197 -10.81 8.82 -5.04
CA LEU A 197 -10.05 9.89 -5.68
C LEU A 197 -8.57 9.53 -5.80
N VAL A 198 -7.94 9.10 -4.70
CA VAL A 198 -6.52 8.71 -4.70
C VAL A 198 -6.26 7.51 -5.60
N ILE A 199 -7.08 6.46 -5.52
CA ILE A 199 -6.95 5.26 -6.36
C ILE A 199 -7.11 5.65 -7.83
N SER A 200 -8.07 6.49 -8.19
CA SER A 200 -8.27 6.95 -9.57
C SER A 200 -7.05 7.71 -10.09
N ILE A 201 -6.47 8.61 -9.27
CA ILE A 201 -5.25 9.33 -9.65
C ILE A 201 -4.06 8.39 -9.79
N LEU A 202 -3.90 7.41 -8.90
CA LEU A 202 -2.81 6.44 -8.99
C LEU A 202 -2.93 5.59 -10.26
N PHE A 203 -4.11 5.03 -10.56
CA PHE A 203 -4.27 4.13 -11.71
C PHE A 203 -4.37 4.86 -13.05
N LEU A 204 -5.21 5.90 -13.14
CA LEU A 204 -5.47 6.61 -14.41
C LEU A 204 -4.49 7.76 -14.64
N GLY A 205 -4.04 8.41 -13.56
CA GLY A 205 -3.19 9.59 -13.63
C GLY A 205 -1.70 9.25 -13.68
N VAL A 206 -1.25 8.29 -12.87
CA VAL A 206 0.16 7.89 -12.76
C VAL A 206 0.43 6.63 -13.56
N ILE A 207 -0.07 5.47 -13.13
CA ILE A 207 0.28 4.15 -13.68
C ILE A 207 -0.01 4.06 -15.19
N TYR A 208 -1.20 4.49 -15.62
CA TYR A 208 -1.56 4.44 -17.04
C TYR A 208 -0.62 5.29 -17.92
N GLN A 209 -0.13 6.41 -17.40
CA GLN A 209 0.65 7.38 -18.18
C GLN A 209 2.15 7.16 -18.12
N THR A 210 2.61 6.58 -17.02
CA THR A 210 4.02 6.20 -16.82
C THR A 210 4.28 4.75 -17.19
N GLY A 211 3.23 3.95 -17.42
CA GLY A 211 3.34 2.51 -17.70
C GLY A 211 4.20 2.19 -18.92
N ASN A 212 4.14 3.04 -19.96
CA ASN A 212 4.99 2.90 -21.14
C ASN A 212 6.48 3.07 -20.83
N ALA A 213 6.86 3.82 -19.79
CA ALA A 213 8.26 3.94 -19.37
C ALA A 213 8.82 2.62 -18.81
N TYR A 214 7.94 1.70 -18.42
CA TYR A 214 8.29 0.35 -17.94
C TYR A 214 7.96 -0.74 -18.97
N ASP A 215 7.61 -0.37 -20.21
CA ASP A 215 7.33 -1.33 -21.28
C ASP A 215 8.63 -1.86 -21.89
N LEU A 216 9.00 -3.07 -21.47
CA LEU A 216 10.21 -3.74 -21.95
C LEU A 216 10.02 -4.46 -23.30
N ARG A 217 8.83 -4.42 -23.93
CA ARG A 217 8.56 -5.15 -25.18
C ARG A 217 9.48 -4.71 -26.32
N GLU A 218 9.67 -3.41 -26.47
CA GLU A 218 10.51 -2.89 -27.55
C GLU A 218 11.99 -3.25 -27.34
N VAL A 219 12.49 -3.08 -26.12
CA VAL A 219 13.85 -3.50 -25.75
C VAL A 219 14.04 -5.00 -25.99
N SER A 220 13.08 -5.82 -25.56
CA SER A 220 13.11 -7.27 -25.76
C SER A 220 13.10 -7.65 -27.24
N ARG A 221 12.36 -6.91 -28.09
CA ARG A 221 12.33 -7.11 -29.54
C ARG A 221 13.69 -6.79 -30.17
N GLN A 222 14.33 -5.71 -29.77
CA GLN A 222 15.66 -5.32 -30.25
C GLN A 222 16.72 -6.35 -29.83
N ILE A 223 16.70 -6.80 -28.57
CA ILE A 223 17.57 -7.88 -28.07
C ILE A 223 17.41 -9.13 -28.93
N LYS A 224 16.17 -9.56 -29.18
CA LYS A 224 15.89 -10.74 -30.01
C LYS A 224 16.42 -10.60 -31.45
N VAL A 225 16.38 -9.40 -32.04
CA VAL A 225 16.96 -9.14 -33.38
C VAL A 225 18.48 -9.30 -33.37
N ILE A 226 19.15 -8.86 -32.30
CA ILE A 226 20.60 -8.99 -32.13
C ILE A 226 20.98 -10.47 -31.92
N GLU A 227 20.25 -11.19 -31.07
CA GLU A 227 20.42 -12.64 -30.86
C GLU A 227 20.25 -13.43 -32.16
N ALA A 228 19.22 -13.12 -32.94
CA ALA A 228 18.95 -13.79 -34.22
C ALA A 228 20.06 -13.56 -35.26
N LYS A 229 20.86 -12.51 -35.12
CA LYS A 229 22.04 -12.23 -35.96
C LYS A 229 23.32 -12.91 -35.45
N GLY A 230 23.24 -13.67 -34.35
CA GLY A 230 24.40 -14.32 -33.73
C GLY A 230 25.39 -13.35 -33.10
N LEU A 231 24.97 -12.11 -32.83
CA LEU A 231 25.83 -11.10 -32.21
C LEU A 231 25.85 -11.31 -30.68
N PRO A 232 27.03 -11.21 -30.03
CA PRO A 232 27.13 -11.34 -28.59
C PRO A 232 26.45 -10.16 -27.88
N LEU A 233 25.70 -10.47 -26.83
CA LEU A 233 25.06 -9.50 -25.94
C LEU A 233 25.76 -9.50 -24.59
N ALA A 234 26.01 -8.30 -24.05
CA ALA A 234 26.54 -8.13 -22.70
C ALA A 234 25.49 -7.46 -21.81
N TYR A 235 25.28 -8.01 -20.61
CA TYR A 235 24.47 -7.39 -19.57
C TYR A 235 25.39 -6.59 -18.66
N LEU A 236 25.28 -5.26 -18.70
CA LEU A 236 25.91 -4.38 -17.73
C LEU A 236 24.89 -4.20 -16.59
N GLY A 237 25.23 -4.71 -15.41
CA GLY A 237 24.37 -4.82 -14.24
C GLY A 237 23.49 -3.62 -13.97
#